data_AF-A0A1I3MHL0-F1
#
_entry.id   AF-A0A1I3MHL0-F1
#
_cell.length_a   1.000
_cell.length_b   1.000
_cell.length_c   1.000
_cell.angle_alpha   90.00
_cell.angle_beta   90.00
_cell.angle_gamma   90.00
#
_symmetry.space_group_name_H-M   'P 1'
#
loop_
_entity.id
_entity.type
_entity.pdbx_description
1 polymer ?
#
loop_
_entity_poly.entity_id
_entity_poly.type
_entity_poly.pdbx_seq_one_letter_code
_entity_poly.pdbx_strand_id
1 'polypeptide(L)'
;MANEVQINQALSLTDQLISELDQAERQLSSARNWGFLDVLGGGLITDLIKHSKLNNAKLSMERVNYLLQELKRVLGGISMPGDYSMNVGGFETFADFFFDSGIVDVYMTAKIMSSLNEVRSLKNRCYELRSRLASAR
;
A
#
# COMPACT_ATOMS: atom_id res chain seq x y z
N MET A 1 -5.23 -18.91 -23.59
CA MET A 1 -6.46 -18.11 -23.32
C MET A 1 -6.62 -17.82 -21.83
N ALA A 2 -6.72 -18.81 -20.94
CA ALA A 2 -6.87 -18.56 -19.49
C ALA A 2 -5.71 -17.75 -18.87
N ASN A 3 -4.45 -18.08 -19.20
CA ASN A 3 -3.28 -17.35 -18.70
C ASN A 3 -3.24 -15.88 -19.16
N GLU A 4 -3.62 -15.58 -20.40
CA GLU A 4 -3.61 -14.21 -20.94
C GLU A 4 -4.66 -13.33 -20.23
N VAL A 5 -5.86 -13.87 -19.97
CA VAL A 5 -6.90 -13.19 -19.20
C VAL A 5 -6.42 -12.91 -17.77
N GLN A 6 -5.80 -13.89 -17.12
CA GLN A 6 -5.28 -13.73 -15.76
C GLN A 6 -4.11 -12.73 -15.69
N ILE A 7 -3.21 -12.71 -16.69
CA ILE A 7 -2.12 -11.72 -16.78
C ILE A 7 -2.69 -10.31 -16.92
N ASN A 8 -3.67 -10.11 -17.80
CA ASN A 8 -4.34 -8.80 -17.95
C ASN A 8 -5.06 -8.37 -16.66
N GLN A 9 -5.71 -9.31 -15.96
CA GLN A 9 -6.35 -9.04 -14.68
C GLN A 9 -5.32 -8.71 -13.59
N ALA A 10 -4.19 -9.41 -13.54
CA ALA A 10 -3.10 -9.12 -12.61
C ALA A 10 -2.46 -7.76 -12.88
N LEU A 11 -2.28 -7.37 -14.15
CA LEU A 11 -1.83 -6.02 -14.53
C LEU A 11 -2.81 -4.94 -14.04
N SER A 12 -4.11 -5.12 -14.30
CA SER A 12 -5.15 -4.19 -13.85
C SER A 12 -5.20 -4.04 -12.32
N LEU A 13 -5.11 -5.15 -11.58
CA LEU A 13 -5.05 -5.14 -10.12
C LEU A 13 -3.77 -4.46 -9.61
N THR A 14 -2.63 -4.69 -10.27
CA THR A 14 -1.36 -4.06 -9.92
C THR A 14 -1.40 -2.54 -10.16
N ASP A 15 -1.99 -2.08 -11.27
CA ASP A 15 -2.15 -0.65 -11.56
C ASP A 15 -3.08 0.04 -10.54
N GLN A 16 -4.18 -0.62 -10.16
CA GLN A 16 -5.07 -0.14 -9.09
C GLN A 16 -4.34 -0.04 -7.75
N LEU A 17 -3.55 -1.06 -7.41
CA LEU A 17 -2.77 -1.10 -6.18
C LEU A 17 -1.74 0.03 -6.11
N ILE A 18 -1.04 0.33 -7.20
CA ILE A 18 -0.11 1.47 -7.30
C ILE A 18 -0.84 2.79 -7.04
N SER A 19 -2.03 2.98 -7.62
CA SER A 19 -2.84 4.20 -7.43
C SER A 19 -3.27 4.38 -5.97
N GLU A 20 -3.68 3.31 -5.30
CA GLU A 20 -4.06 3.37 -3.88
C GLU A 20 -2.85 3.63 -2.97
N LEU A 21 -1.69 3.03 -3.28
CA LEU A 21 -0.44 3.30 -2.56
C LEU A 21 0.03 4.75 -2.74
N ASP A 22 -0.14 5.34 -3.91
CA ASP A 22 0.15 6.76 -4.14
C ASP A 22 -0.77 7.68 -3.33
N GLN A 23 -2.06 7.36 -3.23
CA GLN A 23 -2.99 8.11 -2.39
C GLN A 23 -2.61 8.03 -0.91
N ALA A 24 -2.26 6.83 -0.45
CA ALA A 24 -1.81 6.62 0.91
C ALA A 24 -0.50 7.38 1.23
N GLU A 25 0.48 7.34 0.32
CA GLU A 25 1.74 8.07 0.47
C GLU A 25 1.47 9.58 0.60
N ARG A 26 0.56 10.13 -0.22
CA ARG A 26 0.18 11.55 -0.15
C ARG A 26 -0.49 11.90 1.17
N GLN A 27 -1.39 11.06 1.67
CA GLN A 27 -2.10 11.28 2.93
C GLN A 27 -1.15 11.19 4.13
N LEU A 28 -0.28 10.18 4.18
CA LEU A 28 0.73 10.02 5.22
C LEU A 28 1.77 11.15 5.18
N SER A 29 2.21 11.56 3.99
CA SER A 29 3.15 12.69 3.82
C SER A 29 2.53 14.01 4.28
N SER A 30 1.24 14.23 3.98
CA SER A 30 0.50 15.38 4.49
C SER A 30 0.41 15.35 6.01
N ALA A 31 0.03 14.21 6.60
CA ALA A 31 -0.05 14.03 8.06
C ALA A 31 1.30 14.29 8.76
N ARG A 32 2.42 13.85 8.16
CA ARG A 32 3.78 14.17 8.63
C ARG A 32 4.04 15.68 8.63
N ASN A 33 3.73 16.37 7.53
CA ASN A 33 3.98 17.80 7.40
C ASN A 33 3.12 18.65 8.36
N TRP A 34 1.90 18.21 8.70
CA TRP A 34 1.08 18.85 9.74
C TRP A 34 1.68 18.72 11.15
N GLY A 35 2.46 17.67 11.43
CA GLY A 35 3.19 17.53 12.69
C GLY A 35 4.33 18.56 12.88
N PHE A 36 4.86 19.13 11.79
CA PHE A 36 5.86 20.20 11.83
C PHE A 36 5.23 21.60 11.91
N LEU A 37 4.02 21.79 11.38
CA LEU A 37 3.30 23.07 11.42
C LEU A 37 2.85 23.47 12.83
N ASP A 38 2.60 22.50 13.72
CA ASP A 38 2.25 22.76 15.14
C ASP A 38 3.37 23.47 15.92
N VAL A 39 4.64 23.30 15.52
CA VAL A 39 5.78 23.85 16.27
C VAL A 39 6.01 25.34 15.97
N LEU A 40 5.39 25.90 14.93
CA LEU A 40 5.62 27.28 14.49
C LEU A 40 4.38 28.20 14.57
N GLY A 41 3.18 27.71 14.91
CA GLY A 41 1.94 28.41 14.55
C GLY A 41 0.84 28.60 15.60
N GLY A 42 0.96 28.09 16.83
CA GLY A 42 -0.07 28.27 17.86
C GLY A 42 -1.26 27.32 17.71
N GLY A 43 -1.50 26.53 18.75
CA GLY A 43 -2.49 25.46 18.77
C GLY A 43 -3.94 25.93 18.57
N LEU A 44 -4.75 25.05 17.98
CA LEU A 44 -6.20 24.85 18.17
C LEU A 44 -6.89 24.19 16.95
N ILE A 45 -6.21 24.03 15.80
CA ILE A 45 -6.78 23.37 14.60
C ILE A 45 -6.38 21.88 14.48
N THR A 46 -5.44 21.40 15.30
CA THR A 46 -4.63 20.25 14.91
C THR A 46 -5.24 18.87 15.17
N ASP A 47 -6.11 18.68 16.15
CA ASP A 47 -6.64 17.32 16.44
C ASP A 47 -7.67 16.82 15.40
N LEU A 48 -8.57 17.69 14.92
CA LEU A 48 -9.63 17.29 13.99
C LEU A 48 -9.10 16.95 12.59
N ILE A 49 -8.14 17.73 12.10
CA ILE A 49 -7.53 17.50 10.78
C ILE A 49 -6.65 16.25 10.80
N LYS A 50 -5.89 16.03 11.88
CA LYS A 50 -5.07 14.82 12.06
C LYS A 50 -5.93 13.56 12.06
N HIS A 51 -7.05 13.57 12.78
CA HIS A 51 -7.93 12.40 12.84
C HIS A 51 -8.52 12.05 11.48
N SER A 52 -8.95 13.05 10.69
CA SER A 52 -9.48 12.81 9.35
C SER A 52 -8.44 12.25 8.36
N LYS A 53 -7.19 12.75 8.39
CA LYS A 53 -6.12 12.31 7.49
C LYS A 53 -5.64 10.90 7.82
N LEU A 54 -5.52 10.58 9.11
CA LEU A 54 -5.18 9.24 9.57
C LEU A 54 -6.30 8.25 9.27
N ASN A 55 -7.57 8.64 9.45
CA ASN A 55 -8.70 7.82 9.08
C ASN A 55 -8.76 7.55 7.57
N ASN A 56 -8.48 8.56 6.74
CA ASN A 56 -8.39 8.38 5.29
C ASN A 56 -7.24 7.45 4.90
N ALA A 57 -6.08 7.58 5.56
CA ALA A 57 -4.96 6.67 5.34
C ALA A 57 -5.35 5.23 5.70
N LYS A 58 -6.06 5.03 6.82
CA LYS A 58 -6.59 3.72 7.20
C LYS A 58 -7.50 3.14 6.11
N LEU A 59 -8.46 3.91 5.59
CA LEU A 59 -9.36 3.46 4.52
C LEU A 59 -8.58 3.09 3.24
N SER A 60 -7.57 3.88 2.86
CA SER A 60 -6.69 3.54 1.73
C SER A 60 -5.90 2.25 2.00
N MET A 61 -5.45 2.00 3.23
CA MET A 61 -4.75 0.75 3.60
C MET A 61 -5.66 -0.48 3.58
N GLU A 62 -6.91 -0.34 4.04
CA GLU A 62 -7.91 -1.41 3.93
C GLU A 62 -8.15 -1.79 2.47
N ARG A 63 -8.22 -0.79 1.58
CA ARG A 63 -8.36 -1.01 0.14
C ARG A 63 -7.12 -1.66 -0.48
N VAL A 64 -5.91 -1.22 -0.09
CA VAL A 64 -4.64 -1.87 -0.49
C VAL A 64 -4.68 -3.35 -0.09
N ASN A 65 -5.03 -3.68 1.15
CA ASN A 65 -5.08 -5.06 1.62
C ASN A 65 -6.05 -5.93 0.80
N TYR A 66 -7.24 -5.41 0.51
CA TYR A 66 -8.20 -6.10 -0.35
C TYR A 66 -7.59 -6.40 -1.74
N LEU A 67 -7.00 -5.38 -2.39
CA LEU A 67 -6.38 -5.54 -3.71
C LEU A 67 -5.20 -6.53 -3.68
N LEU A 68 -4.43 -6.58 -2.59
CA LEU A 68 -3.35 -7.55 -2.40
C LEU A 68 -3.86 -8.99 -2.35
N GLN A 69 -4.95 -9.23 -1.64
CA GLN A 69 -5.55 -10.56 -1.56
C GLN A 69 -6.11 -11.01 -2.91
N GLU A 70 -6.77 -10.11 -3.64
CA GLU A 70 -7.25 -10.35 -5.00
C GLU A 70 -6.09 -10.67 -5.94
N LEU A 71 -5.02 -9.87 -5.89
CA LEU A 71 -3.82 -10.06 -6.72
C LEU A 71 -3.16 -11.41 -6.42
N LYS A 72 -2.99 -11.77 -5.14
CA LYS A 72 -2.45 -13.08 -4.74
C LYS A 72 -3.28 -14.24 -5.29
N ARG A 73 -4.62 -14.11 -5.28
CA ARG A 73 -5.51 -15.13 -5.84
C ARG A 73 -5.36 -15.28 -7.35
N VAL A 74 -5.31 -14.18 -8.09
CA VAL A 74 -5.15 -14.21 -9.55
C VAL A 74 -3.80 -14.79 -9.94
N LEU A 75 -2.72 -14.36 -9.27
CA LEU A 75 -1.37 -14.87 -9.50
C LEU A 75 -1.25 -16.37 -9.21
N GLY A 76 -1.89 -16.86 -8.15
CA GLY A 76 -1.94 -18.29 -7.83
C GLY A 76 -2.69 -19.14 -8.86
N GLY A 77 -3.54 -18.52 -9.68
CA GLY A 77 -4.23 -19.18 -10.78
C GLY A 77 -3.44 -19.26 -12.09
N ILE A 78 -2.27 -18.60 -12.20
CA ILE A 78 -1.44 -18.60 -13.40
C ILE A 78 -0.56 -19.86 -13.39
N SER A 79 -0.94 -20.86 -14.19
CA SER A 79 -0.11 -22.05 -14.42
C SER A 79 1.00 -21.72 -15.41
N MET A 80 2.20 -21.42 -14.90
CA MET A 80 3.43 -21.23 -15.68
C MET A 80 4.45 -22.35 -15.38
N PRO A 81 5.18 -22.89 -16.37
CA PRO A 81 6.20 -23.92 -16.13
C PRO A 81 7.42 -23.31 -15.43
N GLY A 82 7.72 -23.77 -14.20
CA GLY A 82 8.96 -23.46 -13.47
C GLY A 82 9.02 -22.06 -12.84
N ASP A 83 9.20 -22.00 -11.53
CA ASP A 83 9.64 -20.83 -10.73
C ASP A 83 8.85 -19.51 -10.77
N TYR A 84 7.77 -19.39 -11.53
CA TYR A 84 6.88 -18.22 -11.48
C TYR A 84 5.92 -18.24 -10.27
N SER A 85 6.17 -19.07 -9.25
CA SER A 85 5.57 -18.91 -7.92
C SER A 85 6.08 -17.60 -7.34
N MET A 86 5.43 -16.54 -7.77
CA MET A 86 5.77 -15.18 -7.46
C MET A 86 5.79 -15.07 -5.95
N ASN A 87 6.97 -14.78 -5.41
CA ASN A 87 7.15 -14.66 -3.99
C ASN A 87 6.47 -13.37 -3.53
N VAL A 88 5.15 -13.47 -3.36
CA VAL A 88 4.25 -12.47 -2.78
C VAL A 88 4.57 -12.28 -1.29
N GLY A 89 5.62 -12.93 -0.75
CA GLY A 89 6.07 -12.79 0.63
C GLY A 89 6.34 -11.35 1.05
N GLY A 90 6.64 -10.45 0.10
CA GLY A 90 6.74 -9.03 0.39
C GLY A 90 5.42 -8.32 0.76
N PHE A 91 4.28 -8.88 0.37
CA PHE A 91 2.95 -8.32 0.66
C PHE A 91 2.43 -8.78 2.01
N GLU A 92 2.80 -9.97 2.46
CA GLU A 92 2.44 -10.50 3.79
C GLU A 92 3.07 -9.64 4.90
N THR A 93 4.35 -9.29 4.75
CA THR A 93 5.04 -8.39 5.69
C THR A 93 4.39 -7.01 5.79
N PHE A 94 3.80 -6.50 4.70
CA PHE A 94 3.12 -5.20 4.72
C PHE A 94 1.83 -5.26 5.54
N ALA A 95 1.01 -6.30 5.34
CA ALA A 95 -0.22 -6.48 6.09
C ALA A 95 0.07 -6.64 7.59
N ASP A 96 1.06 -7.46 7.96
CA ASP A 96 1.46 -7.63 9.36
C ASP A 96 1.98 -6.31 9.94
N PHE A 97 2.84 -5.57 9.23
CA PHE A 97 3.38 -4.30 9.71
C PHE A 97 2.30 -3.21 9.91
N PHE A 98 1.30 -3.17 9.03
CA PHE A 98 0.23 -2.17 9.08
C PHE A 98 -0.89 -2.55 10.06
N PHE A 99 -1.32 -3.80 10.07
CA PHE A 99 -2.47 -4.24 10.87
C PHE A 99 -2.10 -4.82 12.23
N ASP A 100 -0.81 -5.03 12.55
CA ASP A 100 -0.41 -5.36 13.92
C ASP A 100 -0.78 -4.22 14.87
N SER A 101 -1.87 -4.47 15.59
CA SER A 101 -2.42 -3.95 16.84
C SER A 101 -2.47 -2.43 17.11
N GLY A 102 -1.81 -1.57 16.33
CA GLY A 102 -1.36 -0.29 16.88
C GLY A 102 -1.48 0.94 16.00
N ILE A 103 -1.87 0.88 14.71
CA ILE A 103 -1.96 2.12 13.89
C ILE A 103 -2.97 3.13 14.43
N VAL A 104 -3.93 2.68 15.25
CA VAL A 104 -4.96 3.54 15.83
C VAL A 104 -4.44 4.32 17.06
N ASP A 105 -3.34 3.88 17.71
CA ASP A 105 -2.88 4.44 18.99
C ASP A 105 -1.52 5.19 18.97
N VAL A 106 -0.86 5.38 17.81
CA VAL A 106 0.55 5.80 17.83
C VAL A 106 0.77 7.29 18.09
N TYR A 107 1.60 7.55 19.11
CA TYR A 107 2.59 8.63 19.19
C TYR A 107 3.11 9.07 17.81
N MET A 108 2.67 10.26 17.42
CA MET A 108 2.20 10.63 16.09
C MET A 108 3.20 10.60 14.92
N THR A 109 4.52 10.64 15.13
CA THR A 109 5.46 10.96 14.04
C THR A 109 6.30 9.78 13.58
N ALA A 110 6.76 8.93 14.50
CA ALA A 110 7.65 7.80 14.16
C ALA A 110 6.92 6.75 13.30
N LYS A 111 5.67 6.40 13.64
CA LYS A 111 4.89 5.44 12.86
C LYS A 111 4.51 5.99 11.48
N ILE A 112 4.21 7.28 11.34
CA ILE A 112 3.96 7.88 10.01
C ILE A 112 5.19 7.73 9.11
N MET A 113 6.40 7.95 9.65
CA MET A 113 7.63 7.79 8.87
C MET A 113 7.87 6.33 8.48
N SER A 114 7.68 5.37 9.39
CA SER A 114 7.83 3.95 9.07
C SER A 114 6.76 3.49 8.07
N SER A 115 5.50 3.91 8.22
CA SER A 115 4.41 3.63 7.28
C SER A 115 4.68 4.20 5.88
N LEU A 116 5.27 5.39 5.78
CA LEU A 116 5.70 5.95 4.49
C LEU A 116 6.76 5.08 3.80
N ASN A 117 7.73 4.57 4.55
CA ASN A 117 8.78 3.71 3.99
C ASN A 117 8.18 2.39 3.48
N GLU A 118 7.25 1.80 4.22
CA GLU A 118 6.59 0.55 3.81
C GLU A 118 5.67 0.74 2.59
N VAL A 119 4.89 1.82 2.52
CA VAL A 119 4.08 2.15 1.32
C VAL A 119 4.98 2.29 0.09
N ARG A 120 6.12 2.96 0.22
CA ARG A 120 7.10 3.12 -0.88
C ARG A 120 7.73 1.79 -1.29
N SER A 121 8.13 0.98 -0.32
CA SER A 121 8.67 -0.36 -0.54
C SER A 121 7.68 -1.22 -1.32
N LEU A 122 6.42 -1.23 -0.89
CA LEU A 122 5.35 -1.98 -1.55
C LEU A 122 5.10 -1.47 -2.97
N LYS A 123 5.07 -0.15 -3.16
CA LYS A 123 4.88 0.47 -4.47
C LYS A 123 5.98 0.07 -5.46
N ASN A 124 7.24 0.06 -5.01
CA ASN A 124 8.36 -0.38 -5.85
C ASN A 124 8.23 -1.85 -6.27
N ARG A 125 7.78 -2.72 -5.37
CA ARG A 125 7.49 -4.13 -5.68
C ARG A 125 6.35 -4.27 -6.69
N CYS A 126 5.32 -3.43 -6.61
CA CYS A 126 4.23 -3.41 -7.58
C CYS A 126 4.72 -3.00 -8.98
N TYR A 127 5.63 -2.02 -9.06
CA TYR A 127 6.25 -1.65 -10.34
C TYR A 127 7.09 -2.78 -10.94
N GLU A 128 7.88 -3.47 -10.11
CA GLU A 128 8.66 -4.63 -10.56
C GLU A 128 7.75 -5.76 -11.05
N LEU A 129 6.69 -6.06 -10.30
CA LEU A 129 5.67 -7.03 -10.66
C LEU A 129 5.02 -6.67 -12.01
N ARG A 130 4.57 -5.43 -12.16
CA ARG A 130 3.96 -4.94 -13.40
C ARG A 130 4.89 -5.14 -14.59
N SER A 131 6.19 -4.83 -14.44
CA SER A 131 7.19 -5.03 -15.49
C SER A 131 7.32 -6.51 -15.88
N ARG A 132 7.33 -7.41 -14.89
CA ARG A 132 7.43 -8.86 -15.12
C ARG A 132 6.18 -9.41 -15.83
N LEU A 133 4.99 -9.01 -15.39
CA LEU A 133 3.72 -9.40 -16.03
C LEU A 133 3.63 -8.89 -17.47
N ALA A 134 4.11 -7.66 -17.72
CA ALA A 134 4.13 -7.10 -19.07
C ALA A 134 5.09 -7.84 -20.01
N SER A 135 6.22 -8.36 -19.50
CA SER A 135 7.16 -9.19 -20.28
C SER A 135 6.71 -10.63 -20.49
N ALA A 136 5.78 -11.12 -19.67
CA ALA A 136 5.25 -12.49 -19.72
C ALA A 136 3.97 -12.62 -20.58
N ARG A 137 3.46 -11.49 -21.08
CA ARG A 137 2.36 -11.40 -22.05
C ARG A 137 2.86 -11.72 -23.45
#